data_AF-A0A1X1TEL5-F1
#
_entry.id   AF-A0A1X1TEL5-F1
#
_cell.length_a   1.000
_cell.length_b   1.000
_cell.length_c   1.000
_cell.angle_alpha   90.00
_cell.angle_beta   90.00
_cell.angle_gamma   90.00
#
_symmetry.space_group_name_H-M   'P 1'
#
loop_
_entity.id
_entity.type
_entity.pdbx_description
1 polymer ?
#
loop_
_entity_poly.entity_id
_entity_poly.type
_entity_poly.pdbx_seq_one_letter_code
_entity_poly.pdbx_strand_id
1 'polypeptide(L)'
;MIGPDGAPILSVTRFAEPHHRLEVCDPAGVIIGQVRQTNASGQAFRTARMAIVLESGQRIFAGADLTIDPSRNRYADVRTPIRDAAGSVIATVERQGRYTGRADSSFVYKLDCLQPTGEPLPTLLLTTAFTYSLYDRLAGGGFLGAVGRWLSRPTWES
;
A
#
# COMPACT_ATOMS: atom_id res chain seq x y z
N MET A 1 -8.78 -12.23 -1.27
CA MET A 1 -9.91 -11.61 -0.55
C MET A 1 -11.13 -12.49 -0.78
N ILE A 2 -11.92 -12.72 0.26
CA ILE A 2 -13.06 -13.62 0.23
C ILE A 2 -14.33 -12.81 0.44
N GLY A 3 -15.38 -13.13 -0.32
CA GLY A 3 -16.69 -12.53 -0.21
C GLY A 3 -17.49 -13.04 1.00
N PRO A 4 -18.63 -12.41 1.28
CA PRO A 4 -19.50 -12.82 2.39
C PRO A 4 -20.04 -14.24 2.24
N ASP A 5 -20.08 -14.76 1.02
CA ASP A 5 -20.47 -16.12 0.65
C ASP A 5 -19.32 -17.14 0.71
N GLY A 6 -18.10 -16.71 1.05
CA GLY A 6 -16.92 -17.56 1.04
C GLY A 6 -16.23 -17.69 -0.32
N ALA A 7 -16.75 -17.06 -1.38
CA ALA A 7 -16.15 -17.10 -2.71
C ALA A 7 -14.94 -16.16 -2.81
N PRO A 8 -13.86 -16.53 -3.55
CA PRO A 8 -12.78 -15.60 -3.82
C PRO A 8 -13.28 -14.42 -4.69
N ILE A 9 -13.00 -13.20 -4.25
CA ILE A 9 -13.30 -11.97 -5.00
C ILE A 9 -12.09 -11.51 -5.83
N LEU A 10 -10.89 -11.62 -5.24
CA LEU A 10 -9.63 -11.29 -5.88
C LEU A 10 -8.49 -11.97 -5.15
N SER A 11 -7.34 -12.10 -5.82
CA SER A 11 -6.08 -12.47 -5.20
C SER A 11 -5.04 -11.37 -5.40
N VAL A 12 -4.12 -11.24 -4.45
CA VAL A 12 -3.02 -10.26 -4.51
C VAL A 12 -1.72 -11.02 -4.31
N THR A 13 -0.83 -10.92 -5.28
CA THR A 13 0.50 -11.56 -5.25
C THR A 13 1.57 -10.50 -5.13
N ARG A 14 2.46 -10.66 -4.15
CA ARG A 14 3.58 -9.75 -3.90
C ARG A 14 4.84 -10.23 -4.59
N PHE A 15 5.45 -9.35 -5.38
CA PHE A 15 6.78 -9.53 -5.95
C PHE A 15 7.71 -8.49 -5.36
N ALA A 16 8.83 -8.93 -4.79
CA ALA A 16 9.76 -8.06 -4.04
C ALA A 16 10.94 -7.56 -4.90
N GLU A 17 11.28 -8.23 -5.99
CA GLU A 17 12.47 -7.93 -6.80
C GLU A 17 12.15 -8.01 -8.32
N PRO A 18 12.81 -7.19 -9.17
CA PRO A 18 13.71 -6.07 -8.85
C PRO A 18 12.97 -4.76 -8.48
N HIS A 19 11.66 -4.69 -8.68
CA HIS A 19 10.81 -3.59 -8.24
C HIS A 19 9.62 -4.15 -7.46
N HIS A 20 9.33 -3.58 -6.29
CA HIS A 20 8.20 -4.03 -5.49
C HIS A 20 6.90 -3.78 -6.27
N ARG A 21 6.16 -4.86 -6.52
CA ARG A 21 4.83 -4.79 -7.14
C ARG A 21 3.87 -5.77 -6.48
N LEU A 22 2.59 -5.41 -6.53
CA LEU A 22 1.48 -6.25 -6.13
C LEU A 22 0.60 -6.44 -7.35
N GLU A 23 0.59 -7.66 -7.88
CA GLU A 23 -0.33 -8.03 -8.95
C GLU A 23 -1.68 -8.39 -8.35
N VAL A 24 -2.73 -7.95 -9.00
CA VAL A 24 -4.11 -8.22 -8.61
C VAL A 24 -4.73 -9.09 -9.70
N CYS A 25 -5.25 -10.23 -9.28
CA CYS A 25 -5.99 -11.12 -10.16
C CYS A 25 -7.45 -11.22 -9.73
N ASP A 26 -8.31 -11.41 -10.73
CA ASP A 26 -9.72 -11.76 -10.53
C ASP A 26 -9.86 -13.19 -9.93
N PRO A 27 -11.09 -13.66 -9.66
CA PRO A 27 -11.32 -15.01 -9.14
C PRO A 27 -10.85 -16.14 -10.08
N ALA A 28 -10.76 -15.88 -11.39
CA ALA A 28 -10.29 -16.83 -12.38
C ALA A 28 -8.74 -16.87 -12.49
N GLY A 29 -8.04 -15.99 -11.76
CA GLY A 29 -6.59 -15.86 -11.79
C GLY A 29 -6.07 -14.96 -12.92
N VAL A 30 -6.94 -14.28 -13.65
CA VAL A 30 -6.55 -13.33 -14.71
C VAL A 30 -6.07 -12.04 -14.05
N ILE A 31 -4.90 -11.56 -14.47
CA ILE A 31 -4.34 -10.30 -13.99
C ILE A 31 -5.23 -9.15 -14.48
N ILE A 32 -5.81 -8.41 -13.54
CA ILE A 32 -6.64 -7.23 -13.81
C ILE A 32 -5.87 -5.91 -13.62
N GLY A 33 -4.73 -5.96 -12.94
CA GLY A 33 -3.81 -4.83 -12.83
C GLY A 33 -2.78 -5.02 -11.72
N GLN A 34 -2.02 -3.98 -11.42
CA GLN A 34 -1.00 -4.01 -10.40
C GLN A 34 -0.80 -2.66 -9.71
N VAL A 35 -0.33 -2.72 -8.48
CA VAL A 35 0.21 -1.58 -7.73
C VAL A 35 1.73 -1.73 -7.72
N ARG A 36 2.45 -0.79 -8.34
CA ARG A 36 3.90 -0.85 -8.47
C ARG A 36 4.57 0.31 -7.76
N GLN A 37 5.60 0.02 -6.99
CA GLN A 37 6.46 1.02 -6.40
C GLN A 37 7.34 1.68 -7.48
N THR A 38 7.43 3.00 -7.48
CA THR A 38 8.22 3.76 -8.46
C THR A 38 9.52 4.31 -7.90
N ASN A 39 9.60 4.54 -6.59
CA ASN A 39 10.85 4.92 -5.95
C ASN A 39 11.68 3.68 -5.56
N ALA A 40 13.01 3.82 -5.50
CA ALA A 40 13.87 2.72 -5.07
C ALA A 40 13.56 2.32 -3.63
N SER A 41 13.53 1.01 -3.34
CA SER A 41 13.17 0.47 -2.02
C SER A 41 13.97 1.11 -0.88
N GLY A 42 15.28 1.32 -1.05
CA GLY A 42 16.14 1.99 -0.06
C GLY A 42 15.80 3.47 0.19
N GLN A 43 15.27 4.18 -0.82
CA GLN A 43 14.78 5.56 -0.66
C GLN A 43 13.45 5.60 0.11
N ALA A 44 12.59 4.60 -0.09
CA ALA A 44 11.34 4.49 0.64
C ALA A 44 11.55 4.24 2.15
N PHE A 45 12.54 3.42 2.51
CA PHE A 45 12.95 3.23 3.91
C PHE A 45 13.50 4.51 4.55
N ARG A 46 14.36 5.26 3.82
CA ARG A 46 14.95 6.51 4.34
C ARG A 46 13.94 7.64 4.51
N THR A 47 12.92 7.69 3.66
CA THR A 47 11.92 8.77 3.65
C THR A 47 10.63 8.39 4.36
N ALA A 48 10.51 7.14 4.79
CA ALA A 48 9.26 6.55 5.27
C ALA A 48 8.07 6.81 4.32
N ARG A 49 8.36 6.88 3.01
CA ARG A 49 7.40 7.19 1.95
C ARG A 49 7.53 6.21 0.80
N MET A 50 6.41 5.67 0.35
CA MET A 50 6.36 4.75 -0.77
C MET A 50 5.58 5.40 -1.91
N ALA A 51 6.30 5.77 -2.96
CA ALA A 51 5.70 6.26 -4.20
C ALA A 51 5.18 5.07 -5.00
N ILE A 52 3.91 5.08 -5.35
CA ILE A 52 3.25 4.00 -6.09
C ILE A 52 2.49 4.51 -7.30
N VAL A 53 2.30 3.61 -8.26
CA VAL A 53 1.38 3.76 -9.39
C VAL A 53 0.41 2.59 -9.44
N LEU A 54 -0.81 2.87 -9.87
CA LEU A 54 -1.89 1.91 -10.13
C LEU A 54 -2.00 1.77 -11.65
N GLU A 55 -1.79 0.56 -12.16
CA GLU A 55 -1.75 0.31 -13.60
C GLU A 55 -2.49 -0.97 -14.00
N SER A 56 -3.03 -1.01 -15.21
CA SER A 56 -3.58 -2.21 -15.84
C SER A 56 -3.26 -2.21 -17.32
N GLY A 57 -2.71 -3.32 -17.82
CA GLY A 57 -2.11 -3.39 -19.15
C GLY A 57 -1.05 -2.29 -19.32
N GLN A 58 -1.22 -1.46 -20.35
CA GLN A 58 -0.33 -0.32 -20.64
C GLN A 58 -0.81 1.01 -20.04
N ARG A 59 -1.91 1.01 -19.29
CA ARG A 59 -2.53 2.24 -18.78
C ARG A 59 -2.20 2.43 -17.30
N ILE A 60 -1.63 3.60 -16.98
CA ILE A 60 -1.55 4.12 -15.61
C ILE A 60 -2.86 4.85 -15.32
N PHE A 61 -3.52 4.48 -14.23
CA PHE A 61 -4.76 5.11 -13.79
C PHE A 61 -4.49 6.22 -12.79
N ALA A 62 -3.60 5.97 -11.83
CA ALA A 62 -3.35 6.87 -10.72
C ALA A 62 -2.00 6.62 -10.03
N GLY A 63 -1.62 7.55 -9.16
CA GLY A 63 -0.45 7.42 -8.30
C GLY A 63 -0.66 8.07 -6.93
N ALA A 64 0.18 7.67 -5.97
CA ALA A 64 0.14 8.18 -4.60
C ALA A 64 1.51 8.07 -3.91
N ASP A 65 1.76 8.96 -2.95
CA ASP A 65 2.92 8.92 -2.05
C ASP A 65 2.46 8.51 -0.64
N LEU A 66 2.48 7.20 -0.38
CA LEU A 66 2.03 6.62 0.89
C LEU A 66 3.04 6.93 2.00
N THR A 67 2.60 7.54 3.11
CA THR A 67 3.49 7.86 4.25
C THR A 67 3.43 6.76 5.30
N ILE A 68 4.42 5.87 5.30
CA ILE A 68 4.46 4.67 6.14
C ILE A 68 4.75 5.02 7.62
N ASP A 69 5.74 5.87 7.88
CA ASP A 69 6.12 6.26 9.25
C ASP A 69 6.36 7.78 9.35
N PRO A 70 5.40 8.57 9.87
CA PRO A 70 5.62 9.99 10.11
C PRO A 70 6.65 10.16 11.24
N SER A 71 7.84 10.64 10.88
CA SER A 71 9.06 10.77 11.70
C SER A 71 8.94 11.46 13.07
N ARG A 72 7.79 12.04 13.43
CA ARG A 72 7.55 12.72 14.72
C ARG A 72 6.49 12.07 15.59
N ASN A 73 5.49 11.38 15.00
CA ASN A 73 4.43 10.71 15.75
C ASN A 73 3.79 9.64 14.86
N ARG A 74 4.20 8.39 15.07
CA ARG A 74 3.70 7.22 14.34
C ARG A 74 2.17 7.11 14.33
N TYR A 75 1.51 7.51 15.42
CA TYR A 75 0.05 7.48 15.57
C TYR A 75 -0.65 8.74 15.08
N ALA A 76 0.06 9.65 14.40
CA ALA A 76 -0.57 10.78 13.75
C ALA A 76 -1.48 10.32 12.62
N ASP A 77 -2.61 11.00 12.50
CA ASP A 77 -3.52 10.83 11.38
C ASP A 77 -2.83 11.29 10.09
N VAL A 78 -2.93 10.45 9.05
CA VAL A 78 -2.34 10.70 7.74
C VAL A 78 -3.43 10.60 6.70
N ARG A 79 -3.49 11.59 5.82
CA ARG A 79 -4.37 11.61 4.64
C ARG A 79 -3.48 11.62 3.41
N THR A 80 -3.51 10.54 2.63
CA THR A 80 -2.76 10.44 1.39
C THR A 80 -3.71 10.52 0.19
N PRO A 81 -3.65 11.58 -0.62
CA PRO A 81 -4.43 11.66 -1.85
C PRO A 81 -3.88 10.67 -2.89
N ILE A 82 -4.79 10.01 -3.58
CA ILE A 82 -4.53 9.24 -4.81
C ILE A 82 -4.97 10.11 -5.98
N ARG A 83 -4.04 10.38 -6.90
CA ARG A 83 -4.26 11.32 -8.01
C ARG A 83 -4.23 10.61 -9.35
N ASP A 84 -5.09 11.03 -10.27
CA ASP A 84 -5.05 10.61 -11.66
C ASP A 84 -3.90 11.30 -12.43
N ALA A 85 -3.76 10.96 -13.72
CA ALA A 85 -2.76 11.55 -14.59
C ALA A 85 -2.92 13.07 -14.81
N ALA A 86 -4.12 13.62 -14.62
CA ALA A 86 -4.37 15.06 -14.67
C ALA A 86 -4.05 15.78 -13.35
N GLY A 87 -3.67 15.03 -12.31
CA GLY A 87 -3.38 15.53 -10.97
C GLY A 87 -4.62 15.68 -10.08
N SER A 88 -5.80 15.33 -10.59
CA SER A 88 -7.06 15.38 -9.85
C SER A 88 -7.07 14.30 -8.78
N VAL A 89 -7.54 14.63 -7.57
CA VAL A 89 -7.74 13.62 -6.53
C VAL A 89 -8.94 12.77 -6.93
N ILE A 90 -8.75 11.45 -6.97
CA ILE A 90 -9.83 10.48 -7.28
C ILE A 90 -10.22 9.66 -6.05
N ALA A 91 -9.30 9.51 -5.10
CA ALA A 91 -9.54 8.88 -3.82
C ALA A 91 -8.57 9.41 -2.77
N THR A 92 -8.89 9.19 -1.49
CA THR A 92 -7.99 9.48 -0.36
C THR A 92 -7.89 8.24 0.52
N VAL A 93 -6.67 7.86 0.86
CA VAL A 93 -6.42 6.84 1.88
C VAL A 93 -6.11 7.56 3.18
N GLU A 94 -6.93 7.34 4.19
CA GLU A 94 -6.73 7.85 5.53
C GLU A 94 -6.20 6.74 6.43
N ARG A 95 -5.22 7.08 7.26
CA ARG A 95 -4.84 6.30 8.43
C ARG A 95 -5.14 7.13 9.65
N GLN A 96 -5.93 6.57 10.55
CA GLN A 96 -6.21 7.15 11.86
C GLN A 96 -5.48 6.35 12.93
N GLY A 97 -4.60 7.01 13.68
CA GLY A 97 -3.87 6.36 14.76
C GLY A 97 -4.66 6.42 16.06
N ARG A 98 -4.81 5.28 16.73
CA ARG A 98 -5.41 5.20 18.06
C ARG A 98 -4.34 4.82 19.06
N TYR A 99 -3.70 5.84 19.63
CA TYR A 99 -2.72 5.65 20.69
C TYR A 99 -3.41 5.61 22.05
N THR A 100 -3.25 4.50 22.76
CA THR A 100 -3.84 4.26 24.08
C THR A 100 -2.78 4.24 25.20
N GLY A 101 -1.49 4.38 24.85
CA GLY A 101 -0.37 4.19 25.78
C GLY A 101 -0.16 2.74 26.22
N ARG A 102 -0.89 1.79 25.64
CA ARG A 102 -0.86 0.35 25.95
C ARG A 102 -0.69 -0.47 24.66
N ALA A 103 -0.55 -1.79 24.82
CA ALA A 103 -0.36 -2.74 23.74
C ALA A 103 -1.53 -2.83 22.72
N ASP A 104 -2.67 -2.22 23.03
CA ASP A 104 -3.86 -2.15 22.16
C ASP A 104 -3.85 -0.94 21.21
N SER A 105 -2.73 -0.20 21.14
CA SER A 105 -2.56 0.87 20.16
C SER A 105 -2.74 0.32 18.74
N SER A 106 -3.58 0.95 17.93
CA SER A 106 -4.01 0.41 16.64
C SER A 106 -4.14 1.49 15.58
N PHE A 107 -4.27 1.04 14.33
CA PHE A 107 -4.53 1.91 13.18
C PHE A 107 -5.84 1.51 12.52
N VAL A 108 -6.66 2.51 12.21
CA VAL A 108 -7.85 2.36 11.38
C VAL A 108 -7.53 2.95 10.01
N TYR A 109 -7.86 2.22 8.94
CA TYR A 109 -7.64 2.65 7.58
C TYR A 109 -8.99 2.89 6.90
N LYS A 110 -9.10 3.99 6.17
CA LYS A 110 -10.28 4.36 5.41
C LYS A 110 -9.88 4.70 3.99
N LEU A 111 -10.64 4.21 3.01
CA LEU A 111 -10.49 4.58 1.61
C LEU A 111 -11.74 5.35 1.21
N ASP A 112 -11.57 6.64 0.93
CA ASP A 112 -12.64 7.52 0.45
C ASP A 112 -12.49 7.70 -1.06
N CYS A 113 -13.39 7.05 -1.83
CA CYS A 113 -13.49 7.23 -3.28
C CYS A 113 -14.42 8.43 -3.56
N LEU A 114 -13.94 9.42 -4.30
CA LEU A 114 -14.70 10.65 -4.55
C LEU A 114 -15.83 10.48 -5.57
N GLN A 115 -15.69 9.50 -6.45
CA GLN A 115 -16.67 9.16 -7.46
C GLN A 115 -16.68 7.66 -7.72
N PRO A 116 -17.83 7.07 -8.09
CA PRO A 116 -17.88 5.72 -8.63
C PRO A 116 -16.95 5.61 -9.84
N THR A 117 -16.15 4.54 -9.89
CA THR A 117 -15.25 4.27 -11.02
C THR A 117 -15.53 2.88 -11.58
N GLY A 118 -15.23 2.66 -12.86
CA GLY A 118 -15.34 1.35 -13.49
C GLY A 118 -14.10 0.48 -13.23
N GLU A 119 -14.25 -0.84 -13.28
CA GLU A 119 -13.13 -1.76 -13.21
C GLU A 119 -12.05 -1.44 -14.26
N PRO A 120 -10.75 -1.62 -13.94
CA PRO A 120 -10.20 -2.24 -12.73
C PRO A 120 -9.95 -1.27 -11.56
N LEU A 121 -10.36 0.00 -11.68
CA LEU A 121 -9.90 1.07 -10.79
C LEU A 121 -10.35 0.92 -9.32
N PRO A 122 -11.62 0.59 -8.99
CA PRO A 122 -12.02 0.35 -7.61
C PRO A 122 -11.17 -0.72 -6.93
N THR A 123 -10.88 -1.81 -7.66
CA THR A 123 -10.10 -2.92 -7.16
C THR A 123 -8.63 -2.53 -6.91
N LEU A 124 -8.03 -1.71 -7.78
CA LEU A 124 -6.68 -1.19 -7.60
C LEU A 124 -6.59 -0.18 -6.43
N LEU A 125 -7.61 0.65 -6.24
CA LEU A 125 -7.72 1.57 -5.09
C LEU A 125 -7.81 0.80 -3.77
N LEU A 126 -8.65 -0.23 -3.71
CA LEU A 126 -8.77 -1.13 -2.55
C LEU A 126 -7.44 -1.82 -2.25
N THR A 127 -6.78 -2.34 -3.29
CA THR A 127 -5.47 -2.98 -3.15
C THR A 127 -4.44 -2.00 -2.61
N THR A 128 -4.47 -0.73 -3.03
CA THR A 128 -3.59 0.31 -2.51
C THR A 128 -3.81 0.57 -1.02
N ALA A 129 -5.06 0.69 -0.57
CA ALA A 129 -5.37 0.85 0.86
C ALA A 129 -4.93 -0.37 1.69
N PHE A 130 -5.16 -1.59 1.18
CA PHE A 130 -4.69 -2.81 1.81
C PHE A 130 -3.16 -2.86 1.91
N THR A 131 -2.47 -2.51 0.81
CA THR A 131 -1.01 -2.43 0.72
C THR A 131 -0.44 -1.49 1.76
N TYR A 132 -1.03 -0.29 1.87
CA TYR A 132 -0.62 0.69 2.85
C TYR A 132 -0.74 0.15 4.28
N SER A 133 -1.86 -0.49 4.60
CA SER A 133 -2.08 -1.10 5.92
C SER A 133 -1.07 -2.21 6.24
N LEU A 134 -0.68 -3.00 5.24
CA LEU A 134 0.28 -4.09 5.39
C LEU A 134 1.69 -3.52 5.65
N TYR A 135 2.10 -2.52 4.89
CA TYR A 135 3.42 -1.90 5.05
C TYR A 135 3.59 -1.14 6.36
N ASP A 136 2.56 -0.41 6.79
CA ASP A 136 2.61 0.30 8.06
C ASP A 136 2.71 -0.69 9.24
N ARG A 137 1.95 -1.80 9.19
CA ARG A 137 2.11 -2.90 10.17
C ARG A 137 3.51 -3.52 10.17
N LEU A 138 4.10 -3.75 8.99
CA LEU A 138 5.47 -4.27 8.89
C LEU A 138 6.51 -3.29 9.46
N ALA A 139 6.29 -1.98 9.31
CA ALA A 139 7.14 -0.96 9.93
C ALA A 139 6.97 -0.90 11.47
N GLY A 140 5.91 -1.50 12.03
CA GLY A 140 5.60 -1.45 13.48
C GLY A 140 5.92 -2.69 14.28
N GLY A 141 6.03 -3.84 13.63
CA GLY A 141 6.37 -5.09 14.30
C GLY A 141 7.84 -5.12 14.74
N GLY A 142 8.09 -5.14 16.05
CA GLY A 142 9.26 -5.82 16.58
C GLY A 142 9.33 -7.27 16.06
N PHE A 143 10.55 -7.80 15.92
CA PHE A 143 10.90 -9.06 15.26
C PHE A 143 10.72 -9.10 13.72
N LEU A 144 9.55 -8.79 13.14
CA LEU A 144 9.42 -8.75 11.65
C LEU A 144 10.05 -7.51 11.00
N GLY A 145 10.06 -6.37 11.69
CA GLY A 145 10.87 -5.21 11.30
C GLY A 145 12.37 -5.41 11.55
N ALA A 146 12.76 -6.46 12.29
CA ALA A 146 14.16 -6.89 12.41
C ALA A 146 14.53 -7.87 11.28
N VAL A 147 13.63 -8.79 10.90
CA VAL A 147 13.81 -9.69 9.74
C VAL A 147 13.78 -8.93 8.41
N GLY A 148 12.93 -7.91 8.27
CA GLY A 148 12.96 -6.99 7.12
C GLY A 148 14.23 -6.14 7.07
N ARG A 149 14.80 -5.75 8.22
CA ARG A 149 16.12 -5.12 8.28
C ARG A 149 17.27 -6.10 7.97
N TRP A 150 17.11 -7.38 8.27
CA TRP A 150 18.12 -8.42 8.06
C TRP A 150 18.15 -8.92 6.60
N LEU A 151 16.98 -9.10 5.98
CA LEU A 151 16.84 -9.53 4.58
C LEU A 151 17.11 -8.40 3.56
N SER A 152 17.20 -7.14 4.00
CA SER A 152 17.45 -5.98 3.14
C SER A 152 18.79 -5.28 3.42
N ARG A 153 19.72 -5.94 4.13
CA ARG A 153 21.08 -5.40 4.32
C ARG A 153 21.81 -5.35 2.97
N PRO A 154 22.22 -4.16 2.48
CA PRO A 154 23.08 -4.09 1.32
C PRO A 154 24.47 -4.65 1.68
N THR A 155 25.05 -5.43 0.77
CA THR A 155 26.25 -6.27 0.97
C THR A 155 27.58 -5.51 1.10
N TRP A 156 27.58 -4.26 1.57
CA TRP A 156 28.82 -3.49 1.81
C TRP A 156 29.12 -3.26 3.30
N GLU A 157 28.27 -3.74 4.21
CA GLU A 157 28.52 -3.72 5.67
C GLU A 157 28.98 -5.08 6.22
N SER A 158 29.88 -5.76 5.50
CA SER A 158 30.65 -6.91 6.01
C SER A 158 32.13 -6.59 6.03
#